data_AF-A0A948DP53-F1
#
_entry.id   AF-A0A948DP53-F1
#
_cell.length_a   1.000
_cell.length_b   1.000
_cell.length_c   1.000
_cell.angle_alpha   90.00
_cell.angle_beta   90.00
_cell.angle_gamma   90.00
#
_symmetry.space_group_name_H-M   'P 1'
#
loop_
_entity.id
_entity.type
_entity.pdbx_description
1 polymer ?
#
loop_
_entity_poly.entity_id
_entity_poly.type
_entity_poly.pdbx_seq_one_letter_code
_entity_poly.pdbx_strand_id
1 'polypeptide(L)'
;MTYDEFKGSSCFGLEELIAFAYGTLVDDPPEGFAARLPAPPFLMVDRILEIRSDGRQGRIVAEQDIRLDAWYFQCHMPGDPVQPG
;
A
#
# COMPACT_ATOMS: atom_id res chain seq x y z
N MET A 1 -15.80 0.68 -0.24
CA MET A 1 -16.03 1.80 -1.20
C MET A 1 -16.44 1.22 -2.54
N THR A 2 -17.14 2.00 -3.38
CA THR A 2 -17.48 1.55 -4.74
C THR A 2 -16.26 1.52 -5.65
N TYR A 3 -16.32 0.74 -6.73
CA TYR A 3 -15.23 0.66 -7.72
C TYR A 3 -14.99 1.99 -8.44
N ASP A 4 -16.04 2.79 -8.65
CA ASP A 4 -15.91 4.13 -9.24
C ASP A 4 -15.24 5.12 -8.29
N GLU A 5 -15.57 5.08 -6.99
CA GLU A 5 -14.85 5.85 -5.96
C GLU A 5 -13.38 5.42 -5.90
N PHE A 6 -13.10 4.11 -5.92
CA PHE A 6 -11.74 3.57 -5.90
C PHE A 6 -10.89 4.09 -7.07
N LYS A 7 -11.45 4.15 -8.29
CA LYS A 7 -10.78 4.72 -9.46
C LYS A 7 -10.62 6.24 -9.38
N GLY A 8 -11.52 6.94 -8.70
CA GLY A 8 -11.49 8.39 -8.52
C GLY A 8 -10.56 8.87 -7.41
N SER A 9 -10.23 8.00 -6.45
CA SER A 9 -9.33 8.30 -5.35
C SER A 9 -7.89 8.47 -5.83
N SER A 10 -7.23 9.52 -5.33
CA SER A 10 -5.82 9.81 -5.59
C SER A 10 -4.93 9.69 -4.37
N CYS A 11 -5.50 9.32 -3.22
CA CYS A 11 -4.79 9.08 -1.97
C CYS A 11 -5.47 7.95 -1.19
N PHE A 12 -4.70 7.28 -0.34
CA PHE A 12 -5.16 6.17 0.49
C PHE A 12 -4.40 6.16 1.82
N GLY A 13 -5.09 5.96 2.93
CA GLY A 13 -4.51 5.74 4.25
C GLY A 13 -4.27 4.26 4.58
N LEU A 14 -3.64 4.01 5.72
CA LEU A 14 -3.22 2.66 6.14
C LEU A 14 -4.39 1.66 6.18
N GLU A 15 -5.53 2.06 6.72
CA GLU A 15 -6.72 1.20 6.83
C GLU A 15 -7.22 0.75 5.45
N GLU A 16 -7.21 1.66 4.48
CA GLU A 16 -7.62 1.37 3.10
C GLU A 16 -6.62 0.46 2.39
N LEU A 17 -5.30 0.67 2.61
CA LEU A 17 -4.26 -0.19 2.06
C LEU A 17 -4.34 -1.62 2.63
N ILE A 18 -4.64 -1.76 3.93
CA ILE A 18 -4.87 -3.06 4.56
C ILE A 18 -6.13 -3.72 3.97
N ALA A 19 -7.23 -2.97 3.87
CA ALA A 19 -8.46 -3.48 3.26
C ALA A 19 -8.22 -3.90 1.80
N PHE A 20 -7.38 -3.17 1.05
CA PHE A 20 -7.02 -3.52 -0.31
C PHE A 20 -6.16 -4.79 -0.38
N ALA A 21 -5.22 -4.97 0.55
CA ALA A 21 -4.42 -6.19 0.64
C ALA A 21 -5.27 -7.44 0.89
N TYR A 22 -6.30 -7.34 1.75
CA TYR A 22 -7.23 -8.44 2.02
C TYR A 22 -8.40 -8.53 1.02
N GLY A 23 -8.53 -7.57 0.10
CA GLY A 23 -9.56 -7.58 -0.92
C GLY A 23 -10.95 -7.15 -0.46
N THR A 24 -11.01 -6.36 0.61
CA THR A 24 -12.24 -5.87 1.23
C THR A 24 -12.44 -4.36 1.05
N LEU A 25 -11.53 -3.67 0.33
CA LEU A 25 -11.66 -2.22 0.11
C LEU A 25 -12.82 -1.88 -0.85
N VAL A 26 -12.96 -2.66 -1.93
CA VAL A 26 -13.95 -2.41 -3.00
C VAL A 26 -15.15 -3.33 -2.82
N ASP A 27 -16.35 -2.76 -2.69
CA ASP A 27 -17.59 -3.48 -2.36
C ASP A 27 -18.23 -4.15 -3.59
N ASP A 28 -18.05 -3.55 -4.77
CA ASP A 28 -18.60 -3.97 -6.06
C ASP A 28 -17.49 -4.13 -7.13
N PRO A 29 -16.49 -5.00 -6.88
CA PRO A 29 -15.36 -5.16 -7.79
C PRO A 29 -15.82 -5.69 -9.17
N PRO A 30 -15.26 -5.18 -10.28
CA PRO A 30 -15.59 -5.69 -11.60
C PRO A 30 -15.07 -7.12 -11.77
N GLU A 31 -15.62 -7.83 -12.76
CA GLU A 31 -15.19 -9.19 -13.08
C GLU A 31 -13.68 -9.24 -13.37
N GLY A 32 -12.97 -10.17 -12.73
CA GLY A 32 -11.53 -10.33 -12.87
C GLY A 32 -10.67 -9.38 -12.03
N PHE A 33 -11.25 -8.56 -11.14
CA PHE A 33 -10.50 -7.68 -10.25
C PHE A 33 -9.77 -8.43 -9.12
N ALA A 34 -8.55 -8.88 -9.44
CA ALA A 34 -7.70 -9.64 -8.52
C ALA A 34 -6.52 -8.84 -7.95
N ALA A 35 -6.40 -7.54 -8.26
CA ALA A 35 -5.31 -6.70 -7.77
C ALA A 35 -5.35 -6.58 -6.25
N ARG A 36 -4.21 -6.83 -5.59
CA ARG A 36 -4.01 -6.75 -4.14
C ARG A 36 -2.61 -6.22 -3.84
N LEU A 37 -2.45 -5.59 -2.68
CA LEU A 37 -1.13 -5.37 -2.09
C LEU A 37 -0.75 -6.59 -1.23
N PRO A 38 0.56 -6.78 -0.94
CA PRO A 38 0.98 -7.71 0.10
C PRO A 38 0.33 -7.34 1.44
N ALA A 39 -0.17 -8.32 2.18
CA ALA A 39 -0.66 -8.11 3.53
C ALA A 39 0.51 -7.97 4.53
N PRO A 40 0.28 -7.35 5.71
CA PRO A 40 1.26 -7.37 6.79
C PRO A 40 1.77 -8.78 7.11
N PRO A 41 3.06 -8.96 7.44
CA PRO A 41 4.06 -7.92 7.70
C PRO A 41 4.76 -7.36 6.44
N PHE A 42 4.39 -7.82 5.24
CA PHE A 42 5.02 -7.42 3.97
C PHE A 42 4.39 -6.18 3.31
N LEU A 43 3.40 -5.55 3.95
CA LEU A 43 2.90 -4.25 3.53
C LEU A 43 3.93 -3.18 3.92
N MET A 44 4.65 -2.64 2.92
CA MET A 44 5.75 -1.69 3.11
C MET A 44 5.36 -0.23 2.81
N VAL A 45 4.06 0.09 2.85
CA VAL A 45 3.52 1.43 2.60
C VAL A 45 2.44 1.72 3.63
N ASP A 46 2.51 2.87 4.29
CA ASP A 46 1.52 3.31 5.26
C ASP A 46 0.45 4.21 4.64
N ARG A 47 0.80 4.91 3.56
CA ARG A 47 -0.12 5.80 2.84
C ARG A 47 0.33 6.09 1.42
N ILE A 48 -0.65 6.36 0.57
CA ILE A 48 -0.46 6.93 -0.77
C ILE A 48 -0.94 8.39 -0.69
N LEU A 49 -0.05 9.33 -0.96
CA LEU A 49 -0.33 10.77 -0.95
C LEU A 49 -0.91 11.27 -2.27
N GLU A 50 -0.48 10.65 -3.37
CA GLU A 50 -0.82 11.11 -4.72
C GLU A 50 -0.80 9.95 -5.70
N ILE A 51 -1.83 9.88 -6.55
CA ILE A 51 -1.88 9.10 -7.78
C ILE A 51 -2.33 10.05 -8.88
N ARG A 52 -1.50 10.20 -9.91
CA ARG A 52 -1.84 10.96 -11.13
C ARG A 52 -1.57 10.15 -12.37
N SER A 53 -2.42 10.34 -13.37
CA SER A 53 -2.25 9.83 -14.72
C SER A 53 -2.23 11.01 -15.69
N ASP A 54 -1.12 11.17 -16.40
CA ASP A 54 -0.90 12.18 -17.43
C ASP A 54 -0.89 11.48 -18.80
N GLY A 55 -2.02 10.82 -19.12
CA GLY A 55 -2.21 10.08 -20.37
C GLY A 55 -1.35 8.82 -20.45
N ARG A 56 -0.16 8.91 -21.08
CA ARG A 56 0.76 7.76 -21.25
C ARG A 56 1.72 7.55 -20.09
N GLN A 57 1.78 8.50 -19.16
CA GLN A 57 2.62 8.45 -17.97
C GLN A 57 1.74 8.57 -16.73
N GLY A 58 2.29 8.16 -15.59
CA GLY A 58 1.63 8.31 -14.30
C GLY A 58 2.66 8.45 -13.19
N ARG A 59 2.22 8.99 -12.07
CA ARG A 59 3.03 9.18 -10.87
C ARG A 59 2.26 8.71 -9.66
N ILE A 60 2.96 8.02 -8.77
CA ILE A 60 2.47 7.68 -7.43
C ILE A 60 3.48 8.19 -6.41
N VAL A 61 2.99 8.86 -5.36
CA VAL A 61 3.79 9.26 -4.20
C VAL A 61 3.22 8.52 -2.99
N ALA A 62 4.07 7.78 -2.29
CA ALA A 62 3.70 6.98 -1.15
C ALA A 62 4.75 7.13 -0.04
N GLU A 63 4.34 6.89 1.19
CA GLU A 63 5.19 7.02 2.37
C GLU A 63 5.09 5.78 3.26
N GLN A 64 6.19 5.50 3.94
CA GLN A 64 6.31 4.53 5.01
C GLN A 64 6.98 5.21 6.20
N ASP A 65 6.36 5.16 7.37
CA ASP A 65 6.97 5.61 8.61
C ASP A 65 8.00 4.59 9.08
N ILE A 66 9.21 5.05 9.39
CA ILE A 66 10.25 4.20 9.95
C ILE A 66 9.99 4.00 11.43
N ARG A 67 9.63 2.77 11.79
CA ARG A 67 9.43 2.34 13.17
C ARG A 67 10.59 1.47 13.61
N LEU A 68 11.24 1.81 14.72
CA LEU A 68 12.40 1.08 15.24
C LEU A 68 12.06 -0.37 15.66
N ASP A 69 10.78 -0.65 15.92
CA ASP A 69 10.24 -1.96 16.25
C ASP A 69 9.73 -2.74 15.02
N ALA A 70 9.96 -2.24 13.79
CA ALA A 70 9.58 -2.94 12.57
C ALA A 70 10.27 -4.32 12.49
N TRP A 71 9.52 -5.31 11.99
CA TRP A 71 9.93 -6.72 12.03
C TRP A 71 11.29 -7.00 11.38
N TYR A 72 11.62 -6.27 10.31
CA TYR A 72 12.86 -6.46 9.57
C TYR A 72 14.10 -6.00 10.36
N PHE A 73 13.98 -5.00 11.24
CA PHE A 73 15.10 -4.60 12.10
C PHE A 73 15.46 -5.66 13.14
N GLN A 74 14.53 -6.57 13.46
CA GLN A 74 14.77 -7.66 14.42
C GLN A 74 15.60 -8.80 13.81
N CYS A 75 15.71 -8.87 12.48
CA CYS A 75 16.40 -9.95 11.78
C CYS A 75 17.45 -9.49 10.76
N HIS A 76 17.53 -8.20 10.44
CA HIS A 76 18.40 -7.67 9.39
C HIS A 76 19.09 -6.39 9.89
N MET A 77 20.31 -6.44 10.42
CA MET A 77 21.11 -7.60 10.85
C MET A 77 21.26 -7.58 12.39
N PRO A 78 21.45 -8.73 13.07
CA PRO A 78 21.72 -8.73 14.51
C PRO A 78 22.94 -7.85 14.85
N GLY A 79 22.71 -6.79 15.65
CA GLY A 79 23.74 -5.82 16.04
C GLY A 79 23.97 -4.65 15.06
N ASP A 80 23.33 -4.68 13.89
CA ASP A 80 23.38 -3.63 12.86
C ASP A 80 22.03 -3.55 12.11
N PRO A 81 20.98 -3.00 12.74
CA PRO A 81 19.63 -3.01 12.19
C PRO A 81 19.52 -2.06 10.98
N VAL A 82 19.12 -2.61 9.83
CA VAL A 82 18.96 -1.90 8.57
C VAL A 82 17.78 -2.45 7.78
N GLN A 83 16.97 -1.58 7.18
CA GLN A 83 15.87 -2.01 6.31
C GLN A 83 16.43 -2.67 5.05
N PRO A 84 15.96 -3.87 4.67
CA PRO A 84 16.30 -4.46 3.37
C PRO A 84 15.94 -3.51 2.22
N GLY A 85 16.91 -3.26 1.32
CA GLY A 85 16.78 -2.38 0.17
C GLY A 85 16.17 -3.02 -1.06
#